data_AF-F4PXU7-F1
#
_entry.id   AF-F4PXU7-F1
#
_cell.length_a   1.000
_cell.length_b   1.000
_cell.length_c   1.000
_cell.angle_alpha   90.00
_cell.angle_beta   90.00
_cell.angle_gamma   90.00
#
_symmetry.space_group_name_H-M   'P 1'
#
loop_
_entity.id
_entity.type
_entity.pdbx_description
1 polymer ?
#
loop_
_entity_poly.entity_id
_entity_poly.type
_entity_poly.pdbx_seq_one_letter_code
_entity_poly.pdbx_strand_id
1 'polypeptide(L)'
;MKKGSRKKRLQDLRRLQEQQRHQRLQDQLEQRHQQLQQLFQLNQQTIIDETLFRSVWNNTILRRLICSKIGECIPISNGKRIQLKDTFFAEMEQYNKEPDQFLKYGGNQRFYECGVITADLFKYHYQHTHRSWLQEDQVETRLSVLDLISGNHRNMIDTWLFRSAYNYLKRTDPQSILADQHMTTWHNVISSNNVELYNYVKTVLPMPGLEGIKQIVANATKHTRMRTMGSYHANTYGSISPPPGTKLLKTLLKDLRLIDPKETRWLELCDYGMLAESGCTDIMETIHKYAGDYYCPSEKAIMVRAIQNNQIESIRFLYKVNKIPIGQVMLEAARTCDLSFLVELHNIEPEAGRLYTLFLKVMSPSFAKGPLRFSPSESTQWQTFQQEFYQLGKQLNYIDTNLQHQIDTKQPFRYQPKNIQQHFKIFQQSNVDDSSIPTLSFSSFDD
;
A
#
# COMPACT_ATOMS: atom_id res chain seq x y z
N MET A 1 20.85 -81.46 27.04
CA MET A 1 20.14 -80.21 27.43
C MET A 1 21.03 -79.10 28.04
N LYS A 2 22.36 -79.04 27.85
CA LYS A 2 23.24 -77.99 28.45
C LYS A 2 23.62 -76.79 27.55
N LYS A 3 23.27 -76.78 26.26
CA LYS A 3 23.65 -75.70 25.31
C LYS A 3 22.70 -74.48 25.30
N GLY A 4 21.44 -74.64 25.73
CA GLY A 4 20.45 -73.54 25.76
C GLY A 4 20.66 -72.50 26.87
N SER A 5 21.20 -72.93 28.03
CA SER A 5 21.40 -72.05 29.20
C SER A 5 22.52 -71.01 29.00
N ARG A 6 23.58 -71.37 28.27
CA ARG A 6 24.72 -70.48 28.04
C ARG A 6 24.40 -69.34 27.06
N LYS A 7 23.56 -69.60 26.05
CA LYS A 7 23.14 -68.61 25.05
C LYS A 7 22.17 -67.58 25.66
N LYS A 8 21.26 -68.02 26.54
CA LYS A 8 20.34 -67.15 27.27
C LYS A 8 21.09 -66.21 28.24
N ARG A 9 22.03 -66.75 29.04
CA ARG A 9 22.89 -65.93 29.92
C ARG A 9 23.71 -64.88 29.19
N LEU A 10 24.24 -65.23 28.00
CA LEU A 10 25.01 -64.27 27.19
C LEU A 10 24.13 -63.15 26.63
N GLN A 11 22.88 -63.45 26.29
CA GLN A 11 21.92 -62.49 25.79
C GLN A 11 21.42 -61.55 26.90
N ASP A 12 21.19 -62.10 28.10
CA ASP A 12 20.81 -61.32 29.28
C ASP A 12 21.95 -60.37 29.71
N LEU A 13 23.21 -60.83 29.65
CA LEU A 13 24.39 -59.99 29.89
C LEU A 13 24.51 -58.84 28.88
N ARG A 14 24.23 -59.08 27.60
CA ARG A 14 24.26 -58.02 26.57
C ARG A 14 23.16 -56.98 26.81
N ARG A 15 21.94 -57.42 27.13
CA ARG A 15 20.82 -56.51 27.47
C ARG A 15 21.12 -55.66 28.69
N LEU A 16 21.72 -56.25 29.73
CA LEU A 16 22.14 -55.52 30.94
C LEU A 16 23.20 -54.46 30.61
N GLN A 17 24.15 -54.80 29.73
CA GLN A 17 25.21 -53.89 29.32
C GLN A 17 24.70 -52.74 28.43
N GLU A 18 23.72 -53.01 27.57
CA GLU A 18 23.01 -51.99 26.78
C GLU A 18 22.18 -51.06 27.65
N GLN A 19 21.45 -51.59 28.64
CA GLN A 19 20.71 -50.78 29.61
C GLN A 19 21.65 -49.87 30.41
N GLN A 20 22.80 -50.39 30.87
CA GLN A 20 23.78 -49.57 31.59
C GLN A 20 24.44 -48.50 30.71
N ARG A 21 24.54 -48.71 29.39
CA ARG A 21 24.99 -47.67 28.45
C ARG A 21 23.92 -46.62 28.25
N HIS A 22 22.66 -47.03 28.06
CA HIS A 22 21.55 -46.08 27.91
C HIS A 22 21.35 -45.21 29.13
N GLN A 23 21.42 -45.79 30.34
CA GLN A 23 21.31 -45.04 31.59
C GLN A 23 22.42 -43.99 31.70
N ARG A 24 23.68 -44.37 31.44
CA ARG A 24 24.80 -43.42 31.44
C ARG A 24 24.66 -42.30 30.42
N LEU A 25 24.06 -42.59 29.26
CA LEU A 25 23.81 -41.59 28.23
C LEU A 25 22.70 -40.62 28.64
N GLN A 26 21.65 -41.11 29.30
CA GLN A 26 20.60 -40.29 29.89
C GLN A 26 21.15 -39.39 30.99
N ASP A 27 21.92 -39.94 31.92
CA ASP A 27 22.52 -39.17 33.02
C ASP A 27 23.45 -38.06 32.48
N GLN A 28 24.22 -38.35 31.41
CA GLN A 28 25.05 -37.34 30.74
C GLN A 28 24.23 -36.24 30.03
N LEU A 29 23.11 -36.61 29.39
CA LEU A 29 22.22 -35.64 28.75
C LEU A 29 21.54 -34.76 29.79
N GLU A 30 21.12 -35.32 30.91
CA GLU A 30 20.47 -34.60 32.01
C GLU A 30 21.44 -33.65 32.70
N GLN A 31 22.68 -34.06 32.96
CA GLN A 31 23.74 -33.17 33.45
C GLN A 31 24.04 -32.04 32.47
N ARG A 32 24.09 -32.32 31.17
CA ARG A 32 24.25 -31.27 30.14
C ARG A 32 23.08 -30.30 30.14
N HIS A 33 21.86 -30.80 30.30
CA HIS A 33 20.66 -29.97 30.34
C HIS A 33 20.65 -29.06 31.59
N GLN A 34 21.04 -29.59 32.75
CA GLN A 34 21.18 -28.81 33.98
C GLN A 34 22.30 -27.77 33.89
N GLN A 35 23.46 -28.11 33.31
CA GLN A 35 24.53 -27.14 33.05
C GLN A 35 24.07 -26.03 32.09
N LEU A 36 23.34 -26.36 31.03
CA LEU A 36 22.77 -25.38 30.11
C LEU A 36 21.73 -24.49 30.81
N GLN A 37 20.85 -25.04 31.65
CA GLN A 37 19.89 -24.26 32.44
C GLN A 37 20.58 -23.32 33.42
N GLN A 38 21.65 -23.76 34.10
CA GLN A 38 22.44 -22.90 34.99
C GLN A 38 23.16 -21.79 34.22
N LEU A 39 23.74 -22.08 33.05
CA LEU A 39 24.33 -21.07 32.17
C LEU A 39 23.29 -20.06 31.66
N PHE A 40 22.05 -20.51 31.39
CA PHE A 40 20.96 -19.63 31.02
C PHE A 40 20.50 -18.74 32.18
N GLN A 41 20.41 -19.27 33.41
CA GLN A 41 20.06 -18.48 34.60
C GLN A 41 21.15 -17.47 34.96
N LEU A 42 22.44 -17.83 34.83
CA LEU A 42 23.57 -16.91 35.03
C LEU A 42 23.61 -15.77 34.00
N ASN A 43 23.11 -16.00 32.78
CA ASN A 43 23.07 -14.97 31.72
C ASN A 43 21.80 -14.09 31.72
N GLN A 44 20.80 -14.37 32.56
CA GLN A 44 19.58 -13.56 32.66
C GLN A 44 19.75 -12.21 33.37
N GLN A 45 20.93 -11.93 33.96
CA GLN A 45 21.28 -10.64 34.54
C GLN A 45 22.16 -9.76 33.63
N THR A 46 22.15 -9.98 32.31
CA THR A 46 22.67 -8.94 31.42
C THR A 46 21.63 -7.83 31.33
N ILE A 47 21.86 -6.74 32.07
CA ILE A 47 21.17 -5.48 31.84
C ILE A 47 21.51 -5.09 30.40
N ILE A 48 20.61 -5.37 29.47
CA ILE A 48 20.73 -4.92 28.10
C ILE A 48 20.67 -3.40 28.19
N ASP A 49 21.80 -2.74 27.89
CA ASP A 49 21.84 -1.30 27.76
C ASP A 49 20.82 -0.91 26.68
N GLU A 50 19.68 -0.35 27.12
CA GLU A 50 18.59 0.03 26.23
C GLU A 50 19.06 1.02 25.16
N THR A 51 20.04 1.85 25.47
CA THR A 51 20.61 2.84 24.54
C THR A 51 21.39 2.12 23.45
N LEU A 52 22.23 1.16 23.83
CA LEU A 52 22.97 0.32 22.90
C LEU A 52 22.03 -0.56 22.07
N PHE A 53 21.02 -1.16 22.69
CA PHE A 53 20.01 -1.98 22.01
C PHE A 53 19.25 -1.15 20.98
N ARG A 54 18.73 0.03 21.37
CA ARG A 54 18.06 0.95 20.45
C ARG A 54 19.00 1.40 19.33
N SER A 55 20.26 1.74 19.64
CA SER A 55 21.28 2.11 18.64
C SER A 55 21.52 0.99 17.61
N VAL A 56 21.73 -0.24 18.08
CA VAL A 56 21.94 -1.42 17.23
C VAL A 56 20.70 -1.78 16.42
N TRP A 57 19.50 -1.69 17.01
CA TRP A 57 18.24 -2.05 16.37
C TRP A 57 17.70 -0.98 15.42
N ASN A 58 18.06 0.30 15.65
CA ASN A 58 17.82 1.40 14.73
C ASN A 58 18.84 1.40 13.57
N ASN A 59 20.02 0.80 13.77
CA ASN A 59 20.99 0.60 12.71
C ASN A 59 20.56 -0.54 11.78
N THR A 60 20.08 -0.19 10.60
CA THR A 60 19.51 -1.14 9.63
C THR A 60 20.53 -2.20 9.16
N ILE A 61 21.82 -1.86 9.08
CA ILE A 61 22.89 -2.79 8.67
C ILE A 61 23.15 -3.83 9.75
N LEU A 62 23.33 -3.37 11.00
CA LEU A 62 23.57 -4.26 12.14
C LEU A 62 22.36 -5.15 12.42
N ARG A 63 21.15 -4.58 12.40
CA ARG A 63 19.91 -5.36 12.54
C ARG A 63 19.84 -6.49 11.52
N ARG A 64 20.18 -6.22 10.26
CA ARG A 64 20.18 -7.25 9.20
C ARG A 64 21.28 -8.29 9.36
N LEU A 65 22.47 -7.87 9.77
CA LEU A 65 23.56 -8.79 10.05
C LEU A 65 23.18 -9.75 11.18
N ILE A 66 22.61 -9.22 12.27
CA ILE A 66 22.12 -10.01 13.40
C ILE A 66 21.03 -10.97 12.94
N CYS A 67 19.97 -10.47 12.29
CA CYS A 67 18.89 -11.25 11.69
C CYS A 67 19.40 -12.37 10.76
N SER A 68 20.38 -12.06 9.89
CA SER A 68 21.02 -13.03 9.00
C SER A 68 21.82 -14.09 9.76
N LYS A 69 22.47 -13.74 10.87
CA LYS A 69 23.29 -14.66 11.67
C LYS A 69 22.45 -15.60 12.53
N ILE A 70 21.30 -15.14 13.01
CA ILE A 70 20.37 -15.95 13.83
C ILE A 70 19.33 -16.71 13.00
N GLY A 71 19.43 -16.65 11.66
CA GLY A 71 18.46 -17.28 10.74
C GLY A 71 17.09 -16.60 10.70
N GLU A 72 16.90 -15.51 11.46
CA GLU A 72 15.67 -14.72 11.47
C GLU A 72 15.68 -13.74 10.31
N CYS A 73 15.28 -14.26 9.17
CA CYS A 73 15.34 -13.59 7.89
C CYS A 73 14.41 -12.37 7.74
N ILE A 74 13.51 -12.08 8.69
CA ILE A 74 12.49 -11.04 8.53
C ILE A 74 12.41 -10.16 9.80
N PRO A 75 12.71 -8.85 9.72
CA PRO A 75 12.49 -7.89 10.80
C PRO A 75 11.01 -7.48 10.86
N ILE A 76 10.15 -8.45 11.18
CA ILE A 76 8.72 -8.27 11.47
C ILE A 76 8.51 -8.46 12.97
N SER A 77 7.43 -7.89 13.51
CA SER A 77 7.02 -8.17 14.89
C SER A 77 6.81 -9.66 15.10
N ASN A 78 7.04 -10.16 16.33
CA ASN A 78 6.84 -11.57 16.66
C ASN A 78 5.45 -12.08 16.28
N GLY A 79 4.40 -11.26 16.46
CA GLY A 79 3.03 -11.61 16.04
C GLY A 79 2.88 -11.82 14.53
N LYS A 80 3.46 -10.93 13.70
CA LYS A 80 3.45 -11.10 12.24
C LYS A 80 4.30 -12.28 11.78
N ARG A 81 5.34 -12.63 12.54
CA ARG A 81 6.17 -13.81 12.28
C ARG A 81 5.43 -15.12 12.52
N ILE A 82 4.68 -15.19 13.62
CA ILE A 82 3.82 -16.33 13.92
C ILE A 82 2.77 -16.47 12.81
N GLN A 83 2.09 -15.37 12.45
CA GLN A 83 1.13 -15.37 11.34
C GLN A 83 1.74 -15.80 10.00
N LEU A 84 2.94 -15.31 9.64
CA LEU A 84 3.63 -15.75 8.42
C LEU A 84 3.94 -17.25 8.45
N LYS A 85 4.49 -17.73 9.58
CA LYS A 85 4.79 -19.15 9.73
C LYS A 85 3.49 -19.93 9.62
N ASP A 86 2.46 -19.62 10.37
CA ASP A 86 1.19 -20.34 10.36
C ASP A 86 0.53 -20.33 8.97
N THR A 87 0.65 -19.22 8.23
CA THR A 87 0.11 -19.09 6.86
C THR A 87 0.85 -19.98 5.86
N PHE A 88 2.18 -20.03 5.92
CA PHE A 88 3.00 -20.75 4.95
C PHE A 88 3.50 -22.12 5.44
N PHE A 89 3.22 -22.50 6.69
CA PHE A 89 3.72 -23.73 7.31
C PHE A 89 3.18 -24.96 6.58
N ALA A 90 1.87 -25.01 6.32
CA ALA A 90 1.26 -26.12 5.60
C ALA A 90 1.81 -26.27 4.18
N GLU A 91 2.07 -25.14 3.50
CA GLU A 91 2.65 -25.15 2.16
C GLU A 91 4.09 -25.67 2.16
N MET A 92 4.91 -25.21 3.12
CA MET A 92 6.29 -25.68 3.28
C MET A 92 6.37 -27.13 3.75
N GLU A 93 5.44 -27.57 4.59
CA GLU A 93 5.33 -28.96 5.01
C GLU A 93 4.98 -29.86 3.82
N GLN A 94 4.03 -29.44 2.99
CA GLN A 94 3.68 -30.14 1.75
C GLN A 94 4.87 -30.20 0.79
N TYR A 95 5.55 -29.08 0.56
CA TYR A 95 6.75 -29.04 -0.29
C TYR A 95 7.85 -29.98 0.21
N ASN A 96 8.10 -30.01 1.53
CA ASN A 96 9.13 -30.88 2.12
C ASN A 96 8.76 -32.37 2.05
N LYS A 97 7.47 -32.71 2.13
CA LYS A 97 6.99 -34.10 2.05
C LYS A 97 6.99 -34.61 0.62
N GLU A 98 6.43 -33.84 -0.32
CA GLU A 98 6.17 -34.28 -1.69
C GLU A 98 6.40 -33.14 -2.70
N PRO A 99 7.67 -32.80 -3.02
CA PRO A 99 8.01 -31.69 -3.90
C PRO A 99 7.36 -31.79 -5.29
N ASP A 100 7.35 -32.98 -5.89
CA ASP A 100 6.81 -33.18 -7.25
C ASP A 100 5.30 -32.95 -7.32
N GLN A 101 4.56 -33.39 -6.30
CA GLN A 101 3.12 -33.13 -6.22
C GLN A 101 2.86 -31.64 -5.96
N PHE A 102 3.65 -31.01 -5.08
CA PHE A 102 3.53 -29.58 -4.81
C PHE A 102 3.61 -28.75 -6.11
N LEU A 103 4.53 -29.12 -7.01
CA LEU A 103 4.74 -28.44 -8.29
C LEU A 103 3.67 -28.77 -9.31
N LYS A 104 3.21 -30.01 -9.36
CA LYS A 104 2.16 -30.44 -10.29
C LYS A 104 0.85 -29.65 -10.08
N TYR A 105 0.53 -29.32 -8.84
CA TYR A 105 -0.73 -28.63 -8.51
C TYR A 105 -0.58 -27.11 -8.30
N GLY A 106 0.60 -26.64 -7.86
CA GLY A 106 0.83 -25.22 -7.54
C GLY A 106 1.81 -24.49 -8.47
N GLY A 107 2.55 -25.22 -9.31
CA GLY A 107 3.60 -24.68 -10.15
C GLY A 107 4.82 -24.15 -9.37
N ASN A 108 5.85 -23.76 -10.13
CA ASN A 108 7.05 -23.11 -9.58
C ASN A 108 6.74 -21.76 -8.89
N GLN A 109 5.71 -21.05 -9.38
CA GLN A 109 5.32 -19.75 -8.87
C GLN A 109 4.99 -19.80 -7.36
N ARG A 110 4.20 -20.78 -6.92
CA ARG A 110 3.83 -20.95 -5.51
C ARG A 110 5.04 -21.10 -4.58
N PHE A 111 6.09 -21.79 -5.04
CA PHE A 111 7.33 -21.90 -4.28
C PHE A 111 8.05 -20.55 -4.16
N TYR A 112 8.25 -19.84 -5.28
CA TYR A 112 9.02 -18.60 -5.27
C TYR A 112 8.30 -17.42 -4.62
N GLU A 113 6.97 -17.42 -4.57
CA GLU A 113 6.17 -16.39 -3.89
C GLU A 113 6.03 -16.62 -2.38
N CYS A 114 6.38 -17.81 -1.89
CA CYS A 114 6.27 -18.17 -0.47
C CYS A 114 7.14 -17.26 0.41
N GLY A 115 6.52 -16.57 1.38
CA GLY A 115 7.18 -15.54 2.18
C GLY A 115 8.25 -16.05 3.16
N VAL A 116 8.37 -17.37 3.35
CA VAL A 116 9.31 -18.01 4.29
C VAL A 116 10.49 -18.71 3.61
N ILE A 117 10.62 -18.64 2.28
CA ILE A 117 11.75 -19.26 1.59
C ILE A 117 13.09 -18.63 1.98
N THR A 118 14.11 -19.47 2.10
CA THR A 118 15.50 -19.08 2.38
C THR A 118 16.33 -19.13 1.12
N ALA A 119 17.49 -18.46 1.11
CA ALA A 119 18.40 -18.52 -0.04
C ALA A 119 18.92 -19.94 -0.32
N ASP A 120 19.10 -20.77 0.72
CA ASP A 120 19.58 -22.14 0.53
C ASP A 120 18.49 -23.06 -0.02
N LEU A 121 17.25 -22.88 0.44
CA LEU A 121 16.10 -23.58 -0.12
C LEU A 121 15.86 -23.17 -1.57
N PHE A 122 15.99 -21.88 -1.89
CA PHE A 122 15.97 -21.38 -3.27
C PHE A 122 17.01 -22.08 -4.15
N LYS A 123 18.27 -22.16 -3.70
CA LYS A 123 19.34 -22.82 -4.47
C LYS A 123 19.02 -24.28 -4.73
N TYR A 124 18.61 -25.01 -3.69
CA TYR A 124 18.25 -26.42 -3.79
C TYR A 124 17.12 -26.63 -4.79
N HIS A 125 16.03 -25.88 -4.64
CA HIS A 125 14.88 -25.95 -5.53
C HIS A 125 15.26 -25.63 -6.98
N TYR A 126 16.01 -24.55 -7.20
CA TYR A 126 16.43 -24.18 -8.54
C TYR A 126 17.28 -25.27 -9.21
N GLN A 127 18.25 -25.85 -8.48
CA GLN A 127 19.15 -26.88 -9.01
C GLN A 127 18.46 -28.20 -9.31
N HIS A 128 17.63 -28.68 -8.37
CA HIS A 128 17.16 -30.07 -8.37
C HIS A 128 15.72 -30.21 -8.89
N THR A 129 14.99 -29.11 -8.97
CA THR A 129 13.55 -29.13 -9.21
C THR A 129 13.16 -28.27 -10.40
N HIS A 130 13.53 -26.98 -10.38
CA HIS A 130 13.18 -26.07 -11.46
C HIS A 130 13.88 -26.45 -12.77
N ARG A 131 15.19 -26.75 -12.73
CA ARG A 131 15.96 -27.10 -13.92
C ARG A 131 15.61 -28.46 -14.51
N SER A 132 15.21 -29.43 -13.68
CA SER A 132 14.77 -30.75 -14.16
C SER A 132 13.44 -30.65 -14.91
N TRP A 133 12.51 -29.84 -14.41
CA TRP A 133 11.22 -29.58 -15.06
C TRP A 133 11.33 -28.83 -16.39
N LEU A 134 12.32 -27.94 -16.55
CA LEU A 134 12.56 -27.24 -17.83
C LEU A 134 13.01 -28.19 -18.96
N GLN A 135 13.47 -29.40 -18.65
CA GLN A 135 13.94 -30.37 -19.64
C GLN A 135 12.82 -31.32 -20.14
N GLU A 136 11.65 -31.33 -19.50
CA GLU A 136 10.57 -32.31 -19.74
C GLU A 136 9.43 -31.80 -20.66
N ASP A 137 9.67 -30.75 -21.45
CA ASP A 137 8.80 -30.30 -22.57
C ASP A 137 7.34 -29.95 -22.17
N GLN A 138 7.08 -29.62 -20.90
CA GLN A 138 5.78 -29.09 -20.47
C GLN A 138 5.73 -27.55 -20.50
N VAL A 139 4.70 -27.09 -21.20
CA VAL A 139 4.36 -25.71 -21.56
C VAL A 139 4.26 -24.76 -20.35
N GLU A 140 4.66 -23.51 -20.61
CA GLU A 140 4.40 -22.27 -19.85
C GLU A 140 5.07 -22.09 -18.48
N THR A 141 6.32 -21.62 -18.50
CA THR A 141 6.65 -20.49 -17.62
C THR A 141 7.01 -19.28 -18.48
N ARG A 142 6.02 -18.41 -18.73
CA ARG A 142 6.25 -17.10 -19.39
C ARG A 142 7.15 -16.18 -18.55
N LEU A 143 7.37 -16.52 -17.29
CA LEU A 143 8.10 -15.73 -16.30
C LEU A 143 9.44 -16.37 -15.99
N SER A 144 10.51 -15.56 -15.99
CA SER A 144 11.82 -16.00 -15.53
C SER A 144 11.81 -16.27 -14.02
N VAL A 145 12.78 -17.03 -13.52
CA VAL A 145 12.96 -17.21 -12.06
C VAL A 145 13.16 -15.86 -11.36
N LEU A 146 13.77 -14.89 -12.04
CA LEU A 146 13.95 -13.54 -11.51
C LEU A 146 12.62 -12.80 -11.38
N ASP A 147 11.72 -12.96 -12.34
CA ASP A 147 10.36 -12.41 -12.26
C ASP A 147 9.59 -13.01 -11.09
N LEU A 148 9.69 -14.32 -10.89
CA LEU A 148 9.02 -15.01 -9.79
C LEU A 148 9.57 -14.58 -8.42
N ILE A 149 10.91 -14.58 -8.25
CA ILE A 149 11.52 -14.21 -6.96
C ILE A 149 11.35 -12.73 -6.65
N SER A 150 11.26 -11.86 -7.65
CA SER A 150 11.00 -10.43 -7.46
C SER A 150 9.62 -10.16 -6.86
N GLY A 151 8.63 -11.01 -7.16
CA GLY A 151 7.27 -10.95 -6.63
C GLY A 151 7.14 -11.41 -5.17
N ASN A 152 8.17 -12.07 -4.62
CA ASN A 152 8.13 -12.57 -3.25
C ASN A 152 7.87 -11.43 -2.24
N HIS A 153 6.86 -11.60 -1.37
CA HIS A 153 6.44 -10.57 -0.43
C HIS A 153 7.54 -10.11 0.54
N ARG A 154 8.54 -10.94 0.82
CA ARG A 154 9.70 -10.57 1.64
C ARG A 154 10.48 -9.39 1.09
N ASN A 155 10.44 -9.20 -0.23
CA ASN A 155 11.08 -8.08 -0.92
C ASN A 155 10.49 -6.72 -0.51
N MET A 156 9.33 -6.68 0.14
CA MET A 156 8.76 -5.45 0.72
C MET A 156 9.51 -4.99 1.98
N ILE A 157 10.29 -5.87 2.62
CA ILE A 157 10.92 -5.64 3.92
C ILE A 157 12.44 -5.66 3.83
N ASP A 158 12.99 -6.62 3.10
CA ASP A 158 14.43 -6.77 2.90
C ASP A 158 14.77 -7.07 1.44
N THR A 159 16.05 -7.12 1.13
CA THR A 159 16.54 -7.38 -0.23
C THR A 159 17.41 -8.63 -0.31
N TRP A 160 17.57 -9.35 0.81
CA TRP A 160 18.59 -10.38 0.95
C TRP A 160 18.29 -11.62 0.09
N LEU A 161 17.04 -12.06 0.07
CA LEU A 161 16.61 -13.19 -0.76
C LEU A 161 16.86 -12.89 -2.25
N PHE A 162 16.36 -11.75 -2.74
CA PHE A 162 16.55 -11.32 -4.12
C PHE A 162 18.03 -11.20 -4.49
N ARG A 163 18.85 -10.54 -3.65
CA ARG A 163 20.31 -10.43 -3.85
C ARG A 163 20.99 -11.79 -3.94
N SER A 164 20.62 -12.71 -3.05
CA SER A 164 21.19 -14.04 -2.99
C SER A 164 20.81 -14.87 -4.22
N ALA A 165 19.54 -14.81 -4.62
CA ALA A 165 19.04 -15.47 -5.83
C ALA A 165 19.74 -14.93 -7.08
N TYR A 166 19.80 -13.61 -7.26
CA TYR A 166 20.48 -12.97 -8.38
C TYR A 166 21.96 -13.38 -8.46
N ASN A 167 22.69 -13.30 -7.35
CA ASN A 167 24.12 -13.66 -7.33
C ASN A 167 24.36 -15.14 -7.63
N TYR A 168 23.44 -16.00 -7.21
CA TYR A 168 23.50 -17.42 -7.50
C TYR A 168 23.25 -17.68 -8.99
N LEU A 169 22.14 -17.16 -9.53
CA LEU A 169 21.80 -17.28 -10.96
C LEU A 169 22.91 -16.69 -11.85
N LYS A 170 23.50 -15.56 -11.48
CA LYS A 170 24.61 -14.93 -12.22
C LYS A 170 25.83 -15.86 -12.37
N ARG A 171 26.03 -16.79 -11.43
CA ARG A 171 27.13 -17.76 -11.47
C ARG A 171 26.75 -19.05 -12.18
N THR A 172 25.52 -19.52 -12.01
CA THR A 172 25.11 -20.87 -12.44
C THR A 172 24.31 -20.90 -13.73
N ASP A 173 23.62 -19.80 -14.06
CA ASP A 173 22.83 -19.63 -15.27
C ASP A 173 22.73 -18.14 -15.67
N PRO A 174 23.82 -17.55 -16.20
CA PRO A 174 23.83 -16.15 -16.59
C PRO A 174 22.77 -15.81 -17.65
N GLN A 175 22.44 -16.75 -18.54
CA GLN A 175 21.48 -16.55 -19.63
C GLN A 175 20.07 -16.30 -19.08
N SER A 176 19.70 -16.94 -17.96
CA SER A 176 18.43 -16.67 -17.28
C SER A 176 18.26 -15.22 -16.80
N ILE A 177 19.35 -14.45 -16.70
CA ILE A 177 19.35 -13.03 -16.29
C ILE A 177 19.52 -12.09 -17.50
N LEU A 178 19.98 -12.58 -18.64
CA LEU A 178 20.23 -11.76 -19.83
C LEU A 178 19.00 -11.53 -20.70
N ALA A 179 17.82 -12.01 -20.29
CA ALA A 179 16.58 -11.78 -21.02
C ALA A 179 16.33 -10.27 -21.25
N ASP A 180 16.01 -9.89 -22.49
CA ASP A 180 16.01 -8.49 -22.94
C ASP A 180 14.95 -7.59 -22.27
N GLN A 181 13.97 -8.16 -21.55
CA GLN A 181 12.90 -7.38 -20.92
C GLN A 181 12.49 -7.95 -19.55
N HIS A 182 13.17 -7.49 -18.49
CA HIS A 182 12.82 -7.73 -17.08
C HIS A 182 11.63 -6.88 -16.61
N MET A 183 10.64 -6.65 -17.47
CA MET A 183 9.52 -5.75 -17.16
C MET A 183 8.69 -6.24 -15.98
N THR A 184 8.47 -7.55 -15.86
CA THR A 184 7.77 -8.14 -14.72
C THR A 184 8.58 -7.97 -13.44
N THR A 185 9.88 -8.24 -13.48
CA THR A 185 10.80 -7.98 -12.36
C THR A 185 10.73 -6.51 -11.91
N TRP A 186 10.83 -5.57 -12.83
CA TRP A 186 10.69 -4.14 -12.53
C TRP A 186 9.33 -3.80 -11.94
N HIS A 187 8.25 -4.34 -12.51
CA HIS A 187 6.90 -4.16 -11.97
C HIS A 187 6.82 -4.60 -10.50
N ASN A 188 7.30 -5.80 -10.19
CA ASN A 188 7.30 -6.35 -8.83
C ASN A 188 8.16 -5.54 -7.86
N VAL A 189 9.35 -5.11 -8.30
CA VAL A 189 10.26 -4.26 -7.51
C VAL A 189 9.59 -2.94 -7.15
N ILE A 190 8.89 -2.30 -8.08
CA ILE A 190 8.16 -1.06 -7.84
C ILE A 190 6.94 -1.29 -6.95
N SER A 191 6.19 -2.37 -7.19
CA SER A 191 5.04 -2.78 -6.39
C SER A 191 5.41 -3.05 -4.93
N SER A 192 6.64 -3.52 -4.66
CA SER A 192 7.14 -3.75 -3.30
C SER A 192 7.27 -2.48 -2.46
N ASN A 193 7.32 -1.30 -3.09
CA ASN A 193 7.61 0.00 -2.47
C ASN A 193 8.93 0.03 -1.64
N ASN A 194 9.85 -0.91 -1.87
CA ASN A 194 11.13 -0.99 -1.15
C ASN A 194 12.24 -0.23 -1.89
N VAL A 195 12.61 0.95 -1.37
CA VAL A 195 13.66 1.83 -1.93
C VAL A 195 15.00 1.12 -2.09
N GLU A 196 15.37 0.25 -1.16
CA GLU A 196 16.65 -0.43 -1.23
C GLU A 196 16.65 -1.53 -2.28
N LEU A 197 15.53 -2.23 -2.44
CA LEU A 197 15.40 -3.21 -3.51
C LEU A 197 15.55 -2.52 -4.85
N TYR A 198 14.81 -1.42 -5.05
CA TYR A 198 14.94 -0.56 -6.23
C TYR A 198 16.39 -0.13 -6.48
N ASN A 199 17.05 0.41 -5.45
CA ASN A 199 18.44 0.86 -5.55
C ASN A 199 19.44 -0.28 -5.83
N TYR A 200 19.16 -1.50 -5.38
CA TYR A 200 19.98 -2.65 -5.74
C TYR A 200 19.73 -3.08 -7.19
N VAL A 201 18.45 -3.26 -7.56
CA VAL A 201 18.04 -3.75 -8.88
C VAL A 201 18.57 -2.85 -10.00
N LYS A 202 18.51 -1.53 -9.84
CA LYS A 202 19.06 -0.58 -10.82
C LYS A 202 20.58 -0.70 -11.05
N THR A 203 21.32 -1.33 -10.14
CA THR A 203 22.77 -1.54 -10.27
C THR A 203 23.11 -2.86 -10.95
N VAL A 204 22.16 -3.79 -11.05
CA VAL A 204 22.40 -5.16 -11.52
C VAL A 204 21.56 -5.55 -12.73
N LEU A 205 20.48 -4.82 -13.02
CA LEU A 205 19.64 -4.96 -14.20
C LEU A 205 19.62 -3.67 -15.01
N PRO A 206 19.52 -3.75 -16.34
CA PRO A 206 19.31 -2.57 -17.17
C PRO A 206 17.97 -1.91 -16.83
N MET A 207 17.95 -0.58 -16.87
CA MET A 207 16.69 0.17 -16.81
C MET A 207 15.83 -0.16 -18.04
N PRO A 208 14.49 -0.22 -17.90
CA PRO A 208 13.62 -0.37 -19.04
C PRO A 208 13.77 0.77 -20.05
N GLY A 209 13.42 0.50 -21.30
CA GLY A 209 13.20 1.56 -22.29
C GLY A 209 12.04 2.48 -21.91
N LEU A 210 11.83 3.56 -22.67
CA LEU A 210 10.86 4.62 -22.34
C LEU A 210 9.45 4.10 -22.03
N GLU A 211 8.93 3.18 -22.83
CA GLU A 211 7.59 2.62 -22.59
C GLU A 211 7.53 1.84 -21.27
N GLY A 212 8.59 1.10 -20.96
CA GLY A 212 8.73 0.44 -19.67
C GLY A 212 8.85 1.43 -18.51
N ILE A 213 9.55 2.56 -18.71
CA ILE A 213 9.63 3.66 -17.75
C ILE A 213 8.24 4.22 -17.43
N LYS A 214 7.42 4.50 -18.44
CA LYS A 214 6.03 4.97 -18.25
C LYS A 214 5.23 3.98 -17.40
N GLN A 215 5.35 2.68 -17.69
CA GLN A 215 4.66 1.63 -16.95
C GLN A 215 5.11 1.53 -15.49
N ILE A 216 6.42 1.62 -15.20
CA ILE A 216 6.91 1.58 -13.82
C ILE A 216 6.53 2.83 -13.03
N VAL A 217 6.49 4.01 -13.66
CA VAL A 217 6.03 5.24 -13.01
C VAL A 217 4.55 5.14 -12.67
N ALA A 218 3.71 4.74 -13.63
CA ALA A 218 2.29 4.52 -13.39
C ALA A 218 2.04 3.48 -12.29
N ASN A 219 2.87 2.43 -12.22
CA ASN A 219 2.79 1.43 -11.16
C ASN A 219 3.19 2.01 -9.79
N ALA A 220 4.23 2.84 -9.75
CA ALA A 220 4.68 3.50 -8.51
C ALA A 220 3.62 4.45 -7.95
N THR A 221 2.74 4.99 -8.79
CA THR A 221 1.63 5.86 -8.39
C THR A 221 0.38 5.12 -7.95
N LYS A 222 0.28 3.79 -8.09
CA LYS A 222 -0.89 3.05 -7.59
C LYS A 222 -0.92 3.03 -6.07
N HIS A 223 -2.04 3.41 -5.48
CA HIS A 223 -2.27 3.32 -4.03
C HIS A 223 -2.29 1.86 -3.56
N THR A 224 -1.88 1.58 -2.31
CA THR A 224 -1.75 0.22 -1.76
C THR A 224 -3.05 -0.60 -1.87
N ARG A 225 -4.22 0.04 -1.68
CA ARG A 225 -5.54 -0.60 -1.88
C ARG A 225 -5.83 -1.02 -3.33
N MET A 226 -5.25 -0.32 -4.31
CA MET A 226 -5.37 -0.65 -5.74
C MET A 226 -4.34 -1.69 -6.18
N ARG A 227 -3.16 -1.72 -5.54
CA ARG A 227 -2.13 -2.75 -5.80
C ARG A 227 -2.64 -4.16 -5.45
N THR A 228 -3.53 -4.28 -4.47
CA THR A 228 -4.11 -5.55 -4.03
C THR A 228 -5.27 -6.08 -4.88
N MET A 229 -5.95 -5.25 -5.69
CA MET A 229 -7.11 -5.70 -6.49
C MET A 229 -6.73 -6.40 -7.81
N GLY A 230 -5.55 -6.13 -8.36
CA GLY A 230 -5.10 -6.72 -9.63
C GLY A 230 -4.27 -8.00 -9.50
N SER A 231 -3.96 -8.41 -8.27
CA SER A 231 -3.20 -9.63 -7.98
C SER A 231 -4.18 -10.70 -7.52
N TYR A 232 -4.24 -11.82 -8.23
CA TYR A 232 -5.05 -13.02 -7.92
C TYR A 232 -4.76 -13.62 -6.52
N HIS A 233 -3.93 -12.98 -5.70
CA HIS A 233 -3.45 -13.48 -4.41
C HIS A 233 -3.81 -12.55 -3.23
N ALA A 234 -4.81 -11.66 -3.40
CA ALA A 234 -5.31 -10.72 -2.39
C ALA A 234 -5.60 -11.34 -1.00
N ASN A 235 -5.82 -12.66 -0.92
CA ASN A 235 -6.17 -13.35 0.33
C ASN A 235 -4.97 -13.74 1.22
N THR A 236 -3.72 -13.67 0.75
CA THR A 236 -2.52 -13.98 1.56
C THR A 236 -1.85 -12.75 2.21
N TYR A 237 -2.36 -11.53 1.94
CA TYR A 237 -1.77 -10.24 2.32
C TYR A 237 -1.87 -9.87 3.81
N GLY A 238 -2.36 -10.76 4.69
CA GLY A 238 -2.52 -10.46 6.11
C GLY A 238 -1.21 -10.21 6.87
N SER A 239 -0.06 -10.67 6.36
CA SER A 239 1.15 -10.79 7.17
C SER A 239 2.33 -9.90 6.74
N ILE A 240 2.50 -9.61 5.43
CA ILE A 240 3.46 -8.64 4.89
C ILE A 240 2.77 -7.72 3.89
N SER A 241 2.90 -6.41 4.10
CA SER A 241 2.37 -5.38 3.20
C SER A 241 3.48 -4.42 2.78
N PRO A 242 3.39 -3.79 1.59
CA PRO A 242 4.34 -2.76 1.19
C PRO A 242 4.41 -1.66 2.24
N PRO A 243 5.60 -1.09 2.51
CA PRO A 243 5.71 0.06 3.40
C PRO A 243 4.83 1.20 2.86
N PRO A 244 4.16 1.98 3.74
CA PRO A 244 3.34 3.10 3.30
C PRO A 244 4.19 4.26 2.76
N GLY A 245 3.54 5.14 2.01
CA GLY A 245 4.09 6.41 1.52
C GLY A 245 4.85 6.31 0.19
N THR A 246 5.56 7.39 -0.15
CA THR A 246 5.99 7.66 -1.52
C THR A 246 7.51 7.65 -1.71
N LYS A 247 8.27 7.07 -0.78
CA LYS A 247 9.74 7.12 -0.80
C LYS A 247 10.35 6.49 -2.05
N LEU A 248 9.81 5.36 -2.52
CA LEU A 248 10.27 4.74 -3.76
C LEU A 248 9.93 5.61 -4.96
N LEU A 249 8.68 6.10 -5.05
CA LEU A 249 8.27 7.03 -6.10
C LEU A 249 9.20 8.25 -6.16
N LYS A 250 9.43 8.91 -5.02
CA LYS A 250 10.40 10.02 -4.92
C LYS A 250 11.78 9.66 -5.47
N THR A 251 12.29 8.47 -5.13
CA THR A 251 13.62 8.03 -5.58
C THR A 251 13.63 7.79 -7.09
N LEU A 252 12.60 7.12 -7.61
CA LEU A 252 12.41 6.90 -9.04
C LEU A 252 12.35 8.23 -9.81
N LEU A 253 11.53 9.19 -9.38
CA LEU A 253 11.39 10.49 -10.04
C LEU A 253 12.72 11.25 -10.10
N LYS A 254 13.54 11.17 -9.05
CA LYS A 254 14.89 11.78 -9.04
C LYS A 254 15.82 11.12 -10.04
N ASP A 255 15.82 9.79 -10.11
CA ASP A 255 16.65 9.04 -11.05
C ASP A 255 16.22 9.31 -12.49
N LEU A 256 14.92 9.40 -12.77
CA LEU A 256 14.40 9.71 -14.10
C LEU A 256 14.80 11.10 -14.59
N ARG A 257 14.90 12.10 -13.71
CA ARG A 257 15.42 13.42 -14.11
C ARG A 257 16.89 13.41 -14.52
N LEU A 258 17.66 12.43 -14.05
CA LEU A 258 19.06 12.25 -14.44
C LEU A 258 19.17 11.47 -15.76
N ILE A 259 18.32 10.46 -15.95
CA ILE A 259 18.34 9.57 -17.12
C ILE A 259 17.69 10.23 -18.34
N ASP A 260 16.58 10.93 -18.13
CA ASP A 260 15.79 11.61 -19.16
C ASP A 260 15.48 13.06 -18.73
N PRO A 261 16.46 13.97 -18.82
CA PRO A 261 16.31 15.35 -18.39
C PRO A 261 15.38 16.17 -19.29
N LYS A 262 14.95 15.64 -20.44
CA LYS A 262 14.05 16.32 -21.38
C LYS A 262 12.58 15.96 -21.17
N GLU A 263 12.30 15.02 -20.27
CA GLU A 263 10.98 14.43 -20.00
C GLU A 263 10.24 13.99 -21.27
N THR A 264 10.50 12.75 -21.66
CA THR A 264 9.82 12.09 -22.76
C THR A 264 8.47 11.50 -22.32
N ARG A 265 7.70 12.26 -21.52
CA ARG A 265 6.32 11.94 -21.11
C ARG A 265 6.22 10.70 -20.22
N TRP A 266 7.15 10.50 -19.28
CA TRP A 266 7.13 9.34 -18.38
C TRP A 266 5.98 9.38 -17.36
N LEU A 267 5.32 10.53 -17.21
CA LEU A 267 4.10 10.69 -16.42
C LEU A 267 2.79 10.42 -17.20
N GLU A 268 2.85 10.16 -18.50
CA GLU A 268 1.66 10.05 -19.37
C GLU A 268 0.67 8.96 -18.94
N LEU A 269 1.16 7.86 -18.37
CA LEU A 269 0.33 6.74 -17.92
C LEU A 269 -0.17 6.89 -16.47
N CYS A 270 0.12 8.01 -15.80
CA CYS A 270 -0.38 8.26 -14.45
C CYS A 270 -1.87 8.63 -14.49
N ASP A 271 -2.71 7.85 -13.81
CA ASP A 271 -4.14 8.14 -13.68
C ASP A 271 -4.38 9.18 -12.57
N TYR A 272 -4.18 10.45 -12.90
CA TYR A 272 -4.43 11.56 -11.97
C TYR A 272 -5.89 11.66 -11.53
N GLY A 273 -6.83 11.19 -12.37
CA GLY A 273 -8.24 11.13 -12.04
C GLY A 273 -8.49 10.20 -10.86
N MET A 274 -7.96 8.99 -10.91
CA MET A 274 -8.06 8.00 -9.83
C MET A 274 -7.33 8.44 -8.56
N LEU A 275 -6.17 9.11 -8.69
CA LEU A 275 -5.44 9.66 -7.53
C LEU A 275 -6.27 10.69 -6.78
N ALA A 276 -6.89 11.62 -7.52
CA ALA A 276 -7.73 12.66 -6.96
C ALA A 276 -9.02 12.10 -6.34
N GLU A 277 -9.67 11.16 -7.02
CA GLU A 277 -10.84 10.41 -6.56
C GLU A 277 -10.58 9.57 -5.31
N SER A 278 -9.38 9.00 -5.17
CA SER A 278 -9.04 8.14 -4.02
C SER A 278 -8.38 8.90 -2.86
N GLY A 279 -8.27 10.23 -2.93
CA GLY A 279 -7.64 11.02 -1.86
C GLY A 279 -6.13 10.82 -1.73
N CYS A 280 -5.44 10.37 -2.78
CA CYS A 280 -4.00 10.03 -2.74
C CYS A 280 -3.11 11.27 -2.88
N THR A 281 -3.31 12.25 -1.99
CA THR A 281 -2.62 13.55 -2.03
C THR A 281 -1.12 13.45 -1.83
N ASP A 282 -0.66 12.52 -0.99
CA ASP A 282 0.77 12.27 -0.77
C ASP A 282 1.50 11.89 -2.08
N ILE A 283 0.88 11.07 -2.92
CA ILE A 283 1.37 10.70 -4.25
C ILE A 283 1.39 11.93 -5.16
N MET A 284 0.29 12.68 -5.24
CA MET A 284 0.20 13.89 -6.08
C MET A 284 1.24 14.95 -5.67
N GLU A 285 1.40 15.22 -4.38
CA GLU A 285 2.42 16.12 -3.84
C GLU A 285 3.83 15.65 -4.15
N THR A 286 4.09 14.33 -4.07
CA THR A 286 5.39 13.76 -4.42
C THR A 286 5.70 13.95 -5.90
N ILE A 287 4.72 13.70 -6.78
CA ILE A 287 4.91 13.93 -8.21
C ILE A 287 5.18 15.42 -8.46
N HIS A 288 4.33 16.31 -7.96
CA HIS A 288 4.51 17.75 -8.12
C HIS A 288 5.89 18.22 -7.67
N LYS A 289 6.33 17.81 -6.48
CA LYS A 289 7.60 18.24 -5.89
C LYS A 289 8.83 17.73 -6.65
N TYR A 290 8.82 16.49 -7.12
CA TYR A 290 10.02 15.86 -7.70
C TYR A 290 10.03 15.82 -9.23
N ALA A 291 8.87 15.76 -9.87
CA ALA A 291 8.75 15.96 -11.32
C ALA A 291 8.83 17.45 -11.69
N GLY A 292 8.40 18.37 -10.82
CA GLY A 292 8.47 19.81 -11.10
C GLY A 292 7.56 20.20 -12.26
N ASP A 293 8.10 20.96 -13.22
CA ASP A 293 7.36 21.55 -14.36
C ASP A 293 6.70 20.51 -15.29
N TYR A 294 7.12 19.24 -15.21
CA TYR A 294 6.53 18.15 -15.99
C TYR A 294 5.19 17.65 -15.43
N TYR A 295 4.83 18.07 -14.22
CA TYR A 295 3.55 17.78 -13.62
C TYR A 295 2.51 18.83 -14.03
N CYS A 296 1.65 18.50 -14.99
CA CYS A 296 0.58 19.40 -15.41
C CYS A 296 -0.79 18.70 -15.58
N PRO A 297 -1.40 18.16 -14.51
CA PRO A 297 -2.82 17.92 -14.54
C PRO A 297 -3.53 19.28 -14.47
N SER A 298 -3.98 19.76 -15.63
CA SER A 298 -4.80 20.99 -15.77
C SER A 298 -6.25 20.66 -16.12
N GLU A 299 -6.63 19.39 -16.11
CA GLU A 299 -7.95 18.95 -16.52
C GLU A 299 -9.00 19.16 -15.43
N LYS A 300 -10.01 19.96 -15.76
CA LYS A 300 -11.21 20.16 -14.94
C LYS A 300 -11.89 18.84 -14.53
N ALA A 301 -11.81 17.81 -15.37
CA ALA A 301 -12.36 16.49 -15.09
C ALA A 301 -11.79 15.85 -13.81
N ILE A 302 -10.53 16.12 -13.48
CA ILE A 302 -9.88 15.61 -12.27
C ILE A 302 -10.51 16.23 -11.02
N MET A 303 -10.75 17.55 -11.03
CA MET A 303 -11.46 18.25 -9.96
C MET A 303 -12.89 17.72 -9.78
N VAL A 304 -13.59 17.44 -10.89
CA VAL A 304 -14.93 16.83 -10.85
C VAL A 304 -14.90 15.49 -10.13
N ARG A 305 -13.94 14.61 -10.45
CA ARG A 305 -13.81 13.30 -9.81
C ARG A 305 -13.51 13.40 -8.30
N ALA A 306 -12.66 14.35 -7.90
CA ALA A 306 -12.37 14.59 -6.48
C ALA A 306 -13.62 15.07 -5.72
N ILE A 307 -14.39 15.99 -6.32
CA ILE A 307 -15.65 16.50 -5.75
C ILE A 307 -16.69 15.41 -5.62
N GLN A 308 -16.85 14.60 -6.67
CA GLN A 308 -17.82 13.51 -6.70
C GLN A 308 -17.56 12.40 -5.68
N ASN A 309 -16.35 12.35 -5.11
CA ASN A 309 -15.91 11.40 -4.10
C ASN A 309 -15.60 12.08 -2.74
N ASN A 310 -16.04 13.32 -2.54
CA ASN A 310 -15.85 14.11 -1.31
C ASN A 310 -14.38 14.20 -0.82
N GLN A 311 -13.41 14.22 -1.73
CA GLN A 311 -11.98 14.24 -1.39
C GLN A 311 -11.46 15.66 -1.16
N ILE A 312 -11.72 16.23 0.02
CA ILE A 312 -11.41 17.64 0.32
C ILE A 312 -9.92 17.98 0.18
N GLU A 313 -9.03 17.11 0.63
CA GLU A 313 -7.58 17.34 0.55
C GLU A 313 -7.08 17.27 -0.89
N SER A 314 -7.64 16.38 -1.74
CA SER A 314 -7.38 16.39 -3.18
C SER A 314 -7.81 17.71 -3.81
N ILE A 315 -8.99 18.22 -3.46
CA ILE A 315 -9.50 19.50 -3.99
C ILE A 315 -8.61 20.66 -3.55
N ARG A 316 -8.19 20.69 -2.28
CA ARG A 316 -7.24 21.69 -1.76
C ARG A 316 -5.95 21.69 -2.55
N PHE A 317 -5.39 20.50 -2.79
CA PHE A 317 -4.18 20.35 -3.60
C PHE A 317 -4.39 20.85 -5.02
N LEU A 318 -5.43 20.38 -5.73
CA LEU A 318 -5.73 20.78 -7.11
C LEU A 318 -5.98 22.28 -7.26
N TYR A 319 -6.64 22.91 -6.28
CA TYR A 319 -6.89 24.35 -6.30
C TYR A 319 -5.63 25.15 -5.95
N LYS A 320 -4.97 24.86 -4.82
CA LYS A 320 -3.85 25.67 -4.32
C LYS A 320 -2.56 25.46 -5.11
N VAL A 321 -2.29 24.23 -5.53
CA VAL A 321 -1.05 23.85 -6.23
C VAL A 321 -1.25 23.90 -7.74
N ASN A 322 -2.24 23.19 -8.28
CA ASN A 322 -2.47 23.12 -9.72
C ASN A 322 -3.27 24.28 -10.31
N LYS A 323 -3.77 25.19 -9.46
CA LYS A 323 -4.56 26.37 -9.87
C LYS A 323 -5.81 26.01 -10.69
N ILE A 324 -6.37 24.81 -10.49
CA ILE A 324 -7.62 24.40 -11.14
C ILE A 324 -8.79 25.11 -10.45
N PRO A 325 -9.56 25.98 -11.14
CA PRO A 325 -10.64 26.73 -10.50
C PRO A 325 -11.81 25.83 -10.07
N ILE A 326 -12.30 26.01 -8.85
CA ILE A 326 -13.44 25.25 -8.30
C ILE A 326 -14.77 25.75 -8.92
N GLY A 327 -14.82 27.01 -9.36
CA GLY A 327 -16.10 27.67 -9.66
C GLY A 327 -16.95 27.00 -10.70
N GLN A 328 -16.31 26.41 -11.70
CA GLN A 328 -17.02 25.79 -12.81
C GLN A 328 -17.50 24.35 -12.52
N VAL A 329 -17.19 23.81 -11.34
CA VAL A 329 -17.53 22.44 -10.91
C VAL A 329 -18.36 22.40 -9.63
N MET A 330 -18.70 23.56 -9.04
CA MET A 330 -19.52 23.66 -7.82
C MET A 330 -20.89 22.98 -7.94
N LEU A 331 -21.47 22.93 -9.14
CA LEU A 331 -22.73 22.21 -9.38
C LEU A 331 -22.60 20.70 -9.13
N GLU A 332 -21.41 20.12 -9.35
CA GLU A 332 -21.14 18.72 -9.01
C GLU A 332 -21.09 18.53 -7.49
N ALA A 333 -20.61 19.54 -6.75
CA ALA A 333 -20.58 19.48 -5.30
C ALA A 333 -21.98 19.49 -4.69
N ALA A 334 -22.92 20.27 -5.23
CA ALA A 334 -24.33 20.21 -4.78
C ALA A 334 -24.99 18.84 -5.05
N ARG A 335 -24.46 18.05 -5.99
CA ARG A 335 -24.96 16.71 -6.31
C ARG A 335 -24.45 15.63 -5.36
N THR A 336 -23.48 15.93 -4.50
CA THR A 336 -23.06 15.00 -3.45
C THR A 336 -24.05 14.94 -2.30
N CYS A 337 -24.94 15.95 -2.19
CA CYS A 337 -25.91 16.10 -1.10
C CYS A 337 -25.27 16.09 0.30
N ASP A 338 -24.03 16.56 0.40
CA ASP A 338 -23.27 16.66 1.64
C ASP A 338 -23.04 18.13 1.98
N LEU A 339 -23.80 18.65 2.95
CA LEU A 339 -23.72 20.05 3.34
C LEU A 339 -22.39 20.38 4.02
N SER A 340 -21.87 19.45 4.84
CA SER A 340 -20.58 19.63 5.51
C SER A 340 -19.46 19.79 4.48
N PHE A 341 -19.44 18.90 3.48
CA PHE A 341 -18.50 18.99 2.37
C PHE A 341 -18.64 20.29 1.55
N LEU A 342 -19.87 20.76 1.29
CA LEU A 342 -20.09 22.04 0.60
C LEU A 342 -19.53 23.23 1.38
N VAL A 343 -19.68 23.23 2.70
CA VAL A 343 -19.14 24.27 3.59
C VAL A 343 -17.61 24.20 3.58
N GLU A 344 -17.02 23.02 3.71
CA GLU A 344 -15.57 22.86 3.61
C GLU A 344 -15.02 23.32 2.25
N LEU A 345 -15.72 22.98 1.17
CA LEU A 345 -15.36 23.40 -0.19
C LEU A 345 -15.44 24.92 -0.36
N HIS A 346 -16.47 25.56 0.22
CA HIS A 346 -16.59 27.02 0.23
C HIS A 346 -15.42 27.67 0.95
N ASN A 347 -14.95 27.09 2.06
CA ASN A 347 -13.83 27.62 2.84
C ASN A 347 -12.48 27.56 2.10
N ILE A 348 -12.36 26.75 1.04
CA ILE A 348 -11.15 26.71 0.19
C ILE A 348 -11.05 27.95 -0.70
N GLU A 349 -12.18 28.48 -1.17
CA GLU A 349 -12.26 29.68 -2.01
C GLU A 349 -13.49 30.53 -1.59
N PRO A 350 -13.43 31.28 -0.47
CA PRO A 350 -14.58 32.03 0.05
C PRO A 350 -15.02 33.16 -0.88
N GLU A 351 -14.05 33.82 -1.53
CA GLU A 351 -14.24 34.89 -2.51
C GLU A 351 -15.02 34.45 -3.75
N ALA A 352 -15.32 33.18 -3.89
CA ALA A 352 -16.20 32.68 -4.92
C ALA A 352 -17.62 33.30 -4.89
N GLY A 353 -18.15 33.67 -3.71
CA GLY A 353 -19.57 34.07 -3.56
C GLY A 353 -20.57 32.98 -3.99
N ARG A 354 -20.10 31.72 -4.07
CA ARG A 354 -20.78 30.60 -4.74
C ARG A 354 -21.79 29.87 -3.86
N LEU A 355 -21.74 30.03 -2.53
CA LEU A 355 -22.64 29.33 -1.61
C LEU A 355 -24.11 29.74 -1.82
N TYR A 356 -24.38 31.04 -2.04
CA TYR A 356 -25.72 31.53 -2.38
C TYR A 356 -26.21 31.02 -3.75
N THR A 357 -25.32 30.97 -4.75
CA THR A 357 -25.66 30.40 -6.06
C THR A 357 -26.01 28.92 -5.95
N LEU A 358 -25.30 28.16 -5.12
CA LEU A 358 -25.62 26.76 -4.83
C LEU A 358 -26.93 26.63 -4.07
N PHE A 359 -27.17 27.48 -3.07
CA PHE A 359 -28.43 27.54 -2.34
C PHE A 359 -29.62 27.70 -3.31
N LEU A 360 -29.58 28.72 -4.18
CA LEU A 360 -30.62 28.93 -5.19
C LEU A 360 -30.79 27.70 -6.09
N LYS A 361 -29.70 27.04 -6.50
CA LYS A 361 -29.79 25.84 -7.33
C LYS A 361 -30.49 24.69 -6.58
N VAL A 362 -30.12 24.45 -5.33
CA VAL A 362 -30.66 23.36 -4.48
C VAL A 362 -32.14 23.60 -4.17
N MET A 363 -32.55 24.86 -3.97
CA MET A 363 -33.97 25.21 -3.77
C MET A 363 -34.79 25.22 -5.06
N SER A 364 -34.16 25.12 -6.23
CA SER A 364 -34.87 25.23 -7.50
C SER A 364 -35.70 23.97 -7.81
N PRO A 365 -36.80 24.10 -8.56
CA PRO A 365 -37.58 22.93 -9.03
C PRO A 365 -36.74 21.93 -9.84
N SER A 366 -35.64 22.38 -10.45
CA SER A 366 -34.73 21.51 -11.22
C SER A 366 -33.92 20.54 -10.38
N PHE A 367 -33.77 20.80 -9.08
CA PHE A 367 -33.08 19.92 -8.13
C PHE A 367 -34.05 18.95 -7.43
N ALA A 368 -35.37 19.21 -7.49
CA ALA A 368 -36.41 18.43 -6.81
C ALA A 368 -36.58 16.98 -7.32
N LYS A 369 -35.84 16.58 -8.37
CA LYS A 369 -35.76 15.20 -8.86
C LYS A 369 -34.56 14.42 -8.31
N GLY A 370 -33.78 15.04 -7.42
CA GLY A 370 -32.52 14.51 -6.89
C GLY A 370 -31.40 14.49 -7.93
N PRO A 371 -30.14 14.32 -7.50
CA PRO A 371 -29.03 14.00 -8.40
C PRO A 371 -29.28 12.65 -9.10
N LEU A 372 -28.95 12.55 -10.40
CA LEU A 372 -29.08 11.33 -11.22
C LEU A 372 -28.31 10.11 -10.69
N ARG A 373 -27.52 10.26 -9.62
CA ARG A 373 -26.66 9.23 -9.04
C ARG A 373 -27.36 8.31 -8.04
N PHE A 374 -28.52 8.70 -7.52
CA PHE A 374 -29.23 7.87 -6.56
C PHE A 374 -30.22 6.96 -7.27
N SER A 375 -30.11 5.65 -7.00
CA SER A 375 -31.12 4.67 -7.43
C SER A 375 -32.50 5.09 -6.87
N PRO A 376 -33.61 4.87 -7.61
CA PRO A 376 -34.96 5.16 -7.12
C PRO A 376 -35.30 4.48 -5.78
N SER A 377 -34.53 3.45 -5.40
CA SER A 377 -34.70 2.68 -4.17
C SER A 377 -34.06 3.31 -2.92
N GLU A 378 -33.26 4.38 -3.01
CA GLU A 378 -32.42 4.84 -1.88
C GLU A 378 -32.55 6.29 -1.35
N SER A 379 -33.18 7.27 -2.02
CA SER A 379 -32.86 8.67 -1.66
C SER A 379 -33.98 9.55 -1.06
N THR A 380 -34.14 9.50 0.26
CA THR A 380 -34.57 10.66 1.06
C THR A 380 -33.41 11.64 1.35
N GLN A 381 -32.15 11.22 1.13
CA GLN A 381 -30.95 12.02 1.41
C GLN A 381 -30.95 13.41 0.77
N TRP A 382 -31.39 13.54 -0.49
CA TRP A 382 -31.44 14.86 -1.14
C TRP A 382 -32.50 15.78 -0.52
N GLN A 383 -33.58 15.22 0.04
CA GLN A 383 -34.62 15.99 0.74
C GLN A 383 -34.09 16.48 2.08
N THR A 384 -33.41 15.60 2.84
CA THR A 384 -32.72 15.97 4.08
C THR A 384 -31.69 17.07 3.83
N PHE A 385 -30.83 16.88 2.83
CA PHE A 385 -29.85 17.88 2.40
C PHE A 385 -30.51 19.21 2.01
N GLN A 386 -31.62 19.18 1.26
CA GLN A 386 -32.36 20.39 0.91
C GLN A 386 -32.93 21.09 2.15
N GLN A 387 -33.45 20.34 3.14
CA GLN A 387 -33.93 20.92 4.40
C GLN A 387 -32.79 21.55 5.22
N GLU A 388 -31.65 20.85 5.35
CA GLU A 388 -30.48 21.36 6.06
C GLU A 388 -29.94 22.62 5.41
N PHE A 389 -29.80 22.62 4.08
CA PHE A 389 -29.29 23.78 3.35
C PHE A 389 -30.30 24.94 3.39
N TYR A 390 -31.59 24.66 3.47
CA TYR A 390 -32.63 25.66 3.70
C TYR A 390 -32.50 26.32 5.08
N GLN A 391 -32.27 25.54 6.14
CA GLN A 391 -32.01 26.09 7.49
C GLN A 391 -30.73 26.94 7.51
N LEU A 392 -29.66 26.48 6.86
CA LEU A 392 -28.44 27.26 6.73
C LEU A 392 -28.70 28.58 5.98
N GLY A 393 -29.49 28.55 4.90
CA GLY A 393 -29.88 29.75 4.17
C GLY A 393 -30.66 30.76 5.03
N LYS A 394 -31.49 30.29 5.97
CA LYS A 394 -32.16 31.17 6.95
C LYS A 394 -31.15 31.83 7.89
N GLN A 395 -30.23 31.05 8.46
CA GLN A 395 -29.20 31.55 9.36
C GLN A 395 -28.32 32.62 8.69
N LEU A 396 -28.04 32.44 7.40
CA LEU A 396 -27.24 33.37 6.59
C LEU A 396 -28.05 34.53 5.99
N ASN A 397 -29.34 34.67 6.34
CA ASN A 397 -30.24 35.69 5.79
C ASN A 397 -30.31 35.71 4.25
N TYR A 398 -30.21 34.55 3.60
CA TYR A 398 -30.32 34.42 2.14
C TYR A 398 -31.76 34.52 1.61
N ILE A 399 -32.74 34.43 2.50
CA ILE A 399 -34.15 34.24 2.15
C ILE A 399 -34.94 35.49 2.49
N ASP A 400 -35.38 36.21 1.47
CA ASP A 400 -36.39 37.27 1.60
C ASP A 400 -37.82 36.70 1.48
N THR A 401 -38.84 37.52 1.76
CA THR A 401 -40.26 37.12 1.75
C THR A 401 -40.71 36.61 0.37
N ASN A 402 -40.13 37.13 -0.70
CA ASN A 402 -40.50 36.81 -2.08
C ASN A 402 -39.89 35.47 -2.50
N LEU A 403 -38.60 35.25 -2.18
CA LEU A 403 -37.89 34.00 -2.38
C LEU A 403 -38.51 32.88 -1.53
N GLN A 404 -38.88 33.17 -0.28
CA GLN A 404 -39.61 32.25 0.59
C GLN A 404 -40.90 31.77 -0.09
N HIS A 405 -41.74 32.70 -0.56
CA HIS A 405 -42.97 32.38 -1.27
C HIS A 405 -42.71 31.54 -2.53
N GLN A 406 -41.66 31.84 -3.30
CA GLN A 406 -41.30 31.08 -4.50
C GLN A 406 -40.85 29.64 -4.19
N ILE A 407 -40.09 29.45 -3.11
CA ILE A 407 -39.67 28.12 -2.63
C ILE A 407 -40.89 27.32 -2.18
N ASP A 408 -41.74 27.91 -1.34
CA ASP A 408 -42.93 27.25 -0.77
C ASP A 408 -43.95 26.85 -1.84
N THR A 409 -44.14 27.70 -2.85
CA THR A 409 -45.06 27.46 -3.98
C THR A 409 -44.42 26.69 -5.14
N LYS A 410 -43.15 26.26 -5.01
CA LYS A 410 -42.37 25.57 -6.05
C LYS A 410 -42.35 26.31 -7.39
N GLN A 411 -42.43 27.65 -7.35
CA GLN A 411 -42.39 28.46 -8.56
C GLN A 411 -40.97 28.52 -9.14
N PRO A 412 -40.83 28.55 -10.48
CA PRO A 412 -39.53 28.72 -11.11
C PRO A 412 -39.02 30.14 -10.87
N PHE A 413 -37.89 30.28 -10.19
CA PHE A 413 -37.15 31.53 -10.12
C PHE A 413 -36.04 31.55 -11.18
N ARG A 414 -35.98 32.62 -11.99
CA ARG A 414 -34.97 32.77 -13.04
C ARG A 414 -33.65 33.19 -12.42
N TYR A 415 -32.64 32.33 -12.54
CA TYR A 415 -31.26 32.67 -12.22
C TYR A 415 -30.74 33.71 -13.23
N GLN A 416 -30.67 34.98 -12.82
CA GLN A 416 -29.85 35.99 -13.49
C GLN A 416 -28.92 36.61 -12.44
N PRO A 417 -27.61 36.32 -12.46
CA PRO A 417 -26.65 36.97 -11.58
C PRO A 417 -26.51 38.43 -12.03
N LYS A 418 -27.38 39.31 -11.51
CA LYS A 418 -27.41 40.73 -11.89
C LYS A 418 -26.43 41.58 -11.10
N ASN A 419 -25.94 41.11 -9.93
CA ASN A 419 -25.13 41.95 -9.06
C ASN A 419 -24.18 41.15 -8.16
N ILE A 420 -23.12 40.61 -8.77
CA ILE A 420 -22.02 39.93 -8.07
C ILE A 420 -21.48 40.80 -6.90
N GLN A 421 -21.46 42.13 -7.06
CA GLN A 421 -20.94 43.08 -6.06
C GLN A 421 -21.76 43.17 -4.77
N GLN A 422 -23.08 42.95 -4.78
CA GLN A 422 -23.88 42.91 -3.54
C GLN A 422 -23.62 41.64 -2.73
N HIS A 423 -23.35 40.51 -3.41
CA HIS A 423 -22.98 39.26 -2.76
C HIS A 423 -21.64 39.39 -2.04
N PHE A 424 -20.63 40.01 -2.67
CA PHE A 424 -19.37 40.31 -2.00
C PHE A 424 -19.53 41.29 -0.84
N LYS A 425 -20.43 42.27 -0.92
CA LYS A 425 -20.69 43.20 0.20
C LYS A 425 -21.22 42.51 1.45
N ILE A 426 -22.06 41.47 1.34
CA ILE A 426 -22.54 40.71 2.51
C ILE A 426 -21.37 40.00 3.22
N PHE A 427 -20.38 39.51 2.48
CA PHE A 427 -19.16 38.87 3.02
C PHE A 427 -18.03 39.86 3.36
N GLN A 428 -18.02 41.07 2.80
CA GLN A 428 -17.03 42.12 3.08
C GLN A 428 -17.47 43.03 4.23
N GLN A 429 -18.76 43.34 4.37
CA GLN A 429 -19.29 44.13 5.50
C GLN A 429 -19.25 43.36 6.82
N SER A 430 -19.11 42.03 6.76
CA SER A 430 -18.94 41.17 7.92
C SER A 430 -17.47 41.06 8.36
N ASN A 431 -16.49 41.41 7.51
CA ASN A 431 -15.06 41.39 7.85
C ASN A 431 -14.53 42.71 8.46
N VAL A 432 -15.41 43.67 8.74
CA VAL A 432 -15.04 44.96 9.34
C VAL A 432 -15.63 45.04 10.75
N ASP A 433 -14.81 44.72 11.74
CA ASP A 433 -14.89 45.14 13.15
C ASP A 433 -16.19 44.92 13.94
N ASP A 434 -16.99 43.91 13.63
CA ASP A 434 -18.02 43.42 14.57
C ASP A 434 -17.87 41.92 14.84
N SER A 435 -17.72 41.59 16.11
CA SER A 435 -17.56 40.26 16.70
C SER A 435 -18.81 39.36 16.58
N SER A 436 -19.53 39.43 15.45
CA SER A 436 -20.78 38.72 15.19
C SER A 436 -20.81 38.00 13.84
N ILE A 437 -19.67 37.80 13.17
CA ILE A 437 -19.56 36.62 12.33
C ILE A 437 -19.54 35.43 13.29
N PRO A 438 -20.39 34.40 13.13
CA PRO A 438 -19.95 33.08 13.51
C PRO A 438 -18.74 32.79 12.62
N THR A 439 -17.53 33.06 13.13
CA THR A 439 -16.35 32.35 12.65
C THR A 439 -16.80 30.91 12.53
N LEU A 440 -16.81 30.37 11.31
CA LEU A 440 -17.03 28.94 11.08
C LEU A 440 -15.81 28.17 11.62
N SER A 441 -15.34 28.50 12.84
CA SER A 441 -14.38 27.75 13.62
C SER A 441 -15.17 26.66 14.34
N PHE A 442 -15.24 25.49 13.72
CA PHE A 442 -15.77 24.29 14.34
C PHE A 442 -14.65 23.46 14.97
N SER A 443 -13.76 24.12 15.73
CA SER A 443 -12.85 23.42 16.64
C SER A 443 -13.53 23.26 18.01
N SER A 444 -14.49 22.35 18.10
CA SER A 444 -14.88 21.71 19.37
C SER A 444 -15.71 20.46 19.08
N PHE A 445 -15.02 19.37 18.77
CA PHE A 445 -15.50 18.03 19.11
C PHE A 445 -14.35 17.35 19.86
N ASP A 446 -14.19 17.75 21.12
CA ASP A 446 -13.56 16.95 22.17
C ASP A 446 -14.51 17.06 23.38
N ASP A 447 -15.24 15.97 23.60
CA ASP A 447 -15.58 15.40 24.90
C ASP A 447 -15.59 13.87 24.75
#